data_AF-A0A2E1MVQ2-F1
#
_entry.id   AF-A0A2E1MVQ2-F1
#
_cell.length_a   1.000
_cell.length_b   1.000
_cell.length_c   1.000
_cell.angle_alpha   90.00
_cell.angle_beta   90.00
_cell.angle_gamma   90.00
#
_symmetry.space_group_name_H-M   'P 1'
#
loop_
_entity.id
_entity.type
_entity.pdbx_description
1 polymer ?
#
loop_
_entity_poly.entity_id
_entity_poly.type
_entity_poly.pdbx_seq_one_letter_code
_entity_poly.pdbx_strand_id
1 'polypeptide(L)'
;MISYIKMNKKIDILIIIMNIFFFTYYSIQLLVFTDEFALANLGFFNHAIAGLSEIIGIIFITFVISLILVLFRNIEKQLPFFICIFAFQIATSINFWRYVVTDSPGETDINTISNNAIIFSIITTFTLILIIKNFRKI
;
A
#
# COMPACT_ATOMS: atom_id res chain seq x y z
N MET A 1 7.39 6.57 -33.49
CA MET A 1 6.65 7.57 -32.69
C MET A 1 5.48 6.85 -32.04
N ILE A 2 5.67 6.32 -30.83
CA ILE A 2 4.61 5.59 -30.12
C ILE A 2 3.58 6.63 -29.68
N SER A 3 2.34 6.45 -30.16
CA SER A 3 1.18 7.27 -29.85
C SER A 3 1.13 7.60 -28.37
N TYR A 4 1.19 8.89 -28.03
CA TYR A 4 0.89 9.35 -26.69
C TYR A 4 -0.56 8.97 -26.38
N ILE A 5 -0.77 8.01 -25.48
CA ILE A 5 -2.08 7.83 -24.84
C ILE A 5 -2.42 9.18 -24.22
N LYS A 6 -3.42 9.85 -24.80
CA LYS A 6 -3.91 11.15 -24.36
C LYS A 6 -4.42 10.97 -22.91
N MET A 7 -3.68 11.54 -21.96
CA MET A 7 -3.84 11.32 -20.53
C MET A 7 -5.23 11.74 -20.03
N ASN A 8 -5.88 10.87 -19.27
CA ASN A 8 -6.98 11.27 -18.39
C ASN A 8 -6.42 11.59 -17.00
N LYS A 9 -6.21 12.87 -16.69
CA LYS A 9 -5.76 13.35 -15.35
C LYS A 9 -6.65 12.81 -14.22
N LYS A 10 -7.93 12.55 -14.49
CA LYS A 10 -8.88 12.06 -13.48
C LYS A 10 -8.50 10.66 -12.96
N ILE A 11 -7.99 9.79 -13.83
CA ILE A 11 -7.59 8.43 -13.44
C ILE A 11 -6.34 8.46 -12.56
N ASP A 12 -5.35 9.30 -12.88
CA ASP A 12 -4.13 9.40 -12.08
C ASP A 12 -4.45 9.93 -10.67
N ILE A 13 -5.25 10.98 -10.59
CA ILE A 13 -5.73 11.55 -9.33
C ILE A 13 -6.54 10.51 -8.54
N LEU A 14 -7.42 9.74 -9.20
CA LEU A 14 -8.19 8.69 -8.56
C LEU A 14 -7.27 7.64 -7.92
N ILE A 15 -6.25 7.16 -8.64
CA ILE A 15 -5.30 6.17 -8.11
C ILE A 15 -4.50 6.73 -6.93
N ILE A 16 -4.09 8.00 -6.98
CA ILE A 16 -3.41 8.67 -5.86
C ILE A 16 -4.34 8.74 -4.64
N ILE A 17 -5.60 9.14 -4.83
CA ILE A 17 -6.60 9.19 -3.76
C ILE A 17 -6.83 7.80 -3.16
N MET A 18 -6.91 6.75 -3.99
CA MET A 18 -7.03 5.37 -3.50
C MET A 18 -5.83 4.97 -2.63
N ASN A 19 -4.60 5.33 -3.04
CA ASN A 19 -3.41 5.09 -2.24
C ASN A 19 -3.43 5.87 -0.92
N ILE A 20 -3.91 7.12 -0.92
CA ILE A 20 -4.10 7.90 0.32
C ILE A 20 -5.05 7.16 1.26
N PHE A 21 -6.25 6.78 0.80
CA PHE A 21 -7.22 6.05 1.63
C PHE A 21 -6.65 4.73 2.15
N PHE A 22 -5.95 3.98 1.30
CA PHE A 22 -5.31 2.73 1.66
C PHE A 22 -4.30 2.91 2.80
N PHE A 23 -3.33 3.83 2.64
CA PHE A 23 -2.32 4.06 3.66
C PHE A 23 -2.89 4.71 4.93
N THR A 24 -3.88 5.60 4.81
CA THR A 24 -4.57 6.17 5.97
C THR A 24 -5.31 5.09 6.75
N TYR A 25 -6.03 4.19 6.08
CA TYR A 25 -6.74 3.09 6.73
C TYR A 25 -5.77 2.23 7.55
N TYR A 26 -4.72 1.70 6.91
CA TYR A 26 -3.77 0.85 7.62
C TYR A 26 -2.98 1.60 8.69
N SER A 27 -2.66 2.89 8.47
CA SER A 27 -1.99 3.69 9.48
C SER A 27 -2.83 3.87 10.75
N ILE A 28 -4.14 4.14 10.60
CA ILE A 28 -5.05 4.23 11.76
C ILE A 28 -5.14 2.88 12.48
N GLN A 29 -5.25 1.78 11.73
CA GLN A 29 -5.25 0.43 12.33
C GLN A 29 -3.97 0.14 13.11
N LEU A 30 -2.81 0.57 12.60
CA LEU A 30 -1.50 0.30 13.20
C LEU A 30 -1.09 1.26 14.33
N LEU A 31 -1.75 2.42 14.46
CA LEU A 31 -1.41 3.44 15.47
C LEU A 31 -2.46 3.62 16.56
N VAL A 32 -3.74 3.42 16.22
CA VAL A 32 -4.86 3.66 17.13
C VAL A 32 -5.50 2.36 17.59
N PHE A 33 -5.61 1.38 16.69
CA PHE A 33 -6.24 0.08 16.96
C PHE A 33 -5.21 -1.06 16.91
N THR A 34 -4.00 -0.80 17.39
CA THR A 34 -2.85 -1.69 17.23
C THR A 34 -3.12 -3.08 17.79
N ASP A 35 -3.75 -3.14 18.96
CA ASP A 35 -4.06 -4.37 19.68
C ASP A 35 -5.11 -5.19 18.90
N GLU A 36 -6.19 -4.54 18.48
CA GLU A 36 -7.26 -5.17 17.70
C GLU A 36 -6.74 -5.63 16.33
N PHE A 37 -5.92 -4.81 15.68
CA PHE A 37 -5.31 -5.13 14.40
C PHE A 37 -4.37 -6.34 14.53
N ALA A 38 -3.51 -6.36 15.55
CA ALA A 38 -2.58 -7.46 15.79
C ALA A 38 -3.33 -8.76 16.10
N LEU A 39 -4.35 -8.72 16.96
CA LEU A 39 -5.15 -9.91 17.25
C LEU A 39 -5.91 -10.41 16.01
N ALA A 40 -6.50 -9.52 15.22
CA ALA A 40 -7.26 -9.90 14.03
C ALA A 40 -6.40 -10.39 12.86
N ASN A 41 -5.18 -9.86 12.69
CA ASN A 41 -4.34 -10.13 11.52
C ASN A 41 -3.09 -10.96 11.80
N LEU A 42 -2.60 -10.98 13.04
CA LEU A 42 -1.41 -11.73 13.45
C LEU A 42 -1.75 -12.90 14.40
N GLY A 43 -2.94 -12.91 15.01
CA GLY A 43 -3.39 -13.95 15.95
C GLY A 43 -2.92 -13.76 17.39
N PHE A 44 -1.96 -12.87 17.62
CA PHE A 44 -1.41 -12.58 18.94
C PHE A 44 -0.94 -11.13 19.05
N PHE A 45 -0.77 -10.68 20.30
CA PHE A 45 -0.29 -9.35 20.63
C PHE A 45 0.82 -9.41 21.66
N ASN A 46 1.87 -8.61 21.45
CA ASN A 46 2.90 -8.33 22.44
C ASN A 46 3.51 -6.93 22.20
N HIS A 47 4.29 -6.44 23.16
CA HIS A 47 4.88 -5.10 23.08
C HIS A 47 5.85 -4.92 21.91
N ALA A 48 6.52 -5.98 21.44
CA ALA A 48 7.41 -5.89 20.29
C ALA A 48 6.63 -5.71 18.98
N ILE A 49 5.50 -6.41 18.84
CA ILE A 49 4.57 -6.25 17.72
C ILE A 49 3.91 -4.88 17.74
N ALA A 50 3.52 -4.40 18.93
CA ALA A 50 2.97 -3.07 19.07
C ALA A 50 3.95 -2.00 18.55
N GLY A 51 5.19 -2.02 19.05
CA GLY A 51 6.22 -1.07 18.61
C GLY A 51 6.55 -1.19 17.12
N LEU A 52 6.60 -2.40 16.55
CA LEU A 52 6.81 -2.59 15.12
C LEU A 52 5.63 -2.03 14.30
N SER A 53 4.40 -2.31 14.74
CA SER A 53 3.17 -1.84 14.10
C SER A 53 3.13 -0.32 14.08
N GLU A 54 3.44 0.33 15.20
CA GLU A 54 3.49 1.80 15.29
C GLU A 54 4.51 2.40 14.34
N ILE A 55 5.72 1.83 14.24
CA ILE A 55 6.75 2.30 13.30
C ILE A 55 6.24 2.18 11.85
N ILE A 56 5.61 1.06 11.47
CA ILE A 56 5.02 0.88 10.14
C ILE A 56 3.88 1.89 9.92
N GLY A 57 3.04 2.12 10.93
CA GLY A 57 1.97 3.09 10.90
C GLY A 57 2.46 4.52 10.66
N ILE A 58 3.57 4.92 11.30
CA ILE A 58 4.25 6.21 11.08
C ILE A 58 4.76 6.29 9.63
N ILE A 59 5.41 5.25 9.13
CA ILE A 59 5.86 5.20 7.73
C ILE A 59 4.66 5.42 6.78
N PHE A 60 3.52 4.79 7.02
CA PHE A 60 2.33 5.00 6.20
C PHE A 60 1.78 6.43 6.28
N ILE A 61 1.81 7.09 7.45
CA ILE A 61 1.50 8.52 7.55
C ILE A 61 2.43 9.34 6.64
N THR A 62 3.73 9.04 6.63
CA THR A 62 4.67 9.79 5.78
C THR A 62 4.38 9.62 4.28
N PHE A 63 3.88 8.45 3.86
CA PHE A 63 3.41 8.24 2.50
C PHE A 63 2.14 9.03 2.20
N VAL A 64 1.18 9.07 3.13
CA VAL A 64 -0.04 9.87 3.01
C VAL A 64 0.29 11.35 2.83
N ILE A 65 1.14 11.92 3.69
CA ILE A 65 1.55 13.33 3.60
C ILE A 65 2.21 13.62 2.26
N SER A 66 3.13 12.76 1.83
CA SER A 66 3.79 12.89 0.52
C SER A 66 2.80 12.83 -0.64
N LEU A 67 1.85 11.88 -0.63
CA LEU A 67 0.81 11.76 -1.65
C LEU A 67 -0.12 12.98 -1.70
N ILE A 68 -0.49 13.54 -0.53
CA ILE A 68 -1.26 14.78 -0.45
C ILE A 68 -0.48 15.93 -1.08
N LEU A 69 0.81 16.08 -0.79
CA LEU A 69 1.64 17.11 -1.41
C LEU A 69 1.72 16.95 -2.94
N VAL A 70 1.78 15.73 -3.45
CA VAL A 70 1.75 15.43 -4.90
C VAL A 70 0.42 15.82 -5.55
N LEU A 71 -0.70 15.79 -4.81
CA LEU A 71 -1.97 16.31 -5.34
C LEU A 71 -1.96 17.83 -5.52
N PHE A 72 -1.27 18.57 -4.64
CA PHE A 72 -1.18 20.02 -4.70
C PHE A 72 -0.05 20.56 -5.58
N ARG A 73 1.08 19.85 -5.64
CA ARG A 73 2.23 20.14 -6.51
C ARG A 73 2.31 19.02 -7.54
N ASN A 74 1.90 19.30 -8.78
CA ASN A 74 1.85 18.38 -9.94
C ASN A 74 2.78 17.16 -9.83
N ILE A 75 2.31 16.01 -10.32
CA ILE A 75 2.97 14.68 -10.27
C ILE A 75 4.38 14.58 -10.91
N GLU A 76 4.90 15.67 -11.46
CA GLU A 76 6.17 15.67 -12.19
C GLU A 76 7.36 15.40 -11.26
N LYS A 77 8.28 14.54 -11.72
CA LYS A 77 9.55 14.20 -11.04
C LYS A 77 9.41 13.50 -9.68
N GLN A 78 8.31 12.76 -9.47
CA GLN A 78 8.01 11.95 -8.28
C GLN A 78 8.20 10.43 -8.49
N LEU A 79 8.80 10.00 -9.60
CA LEU A 79 8.87 8.58 -9.99
C LEU A 79 9.54 7.72 -8.93
N PRO A 80 10.65 8.15 -8.29
CA PRO A 80 11.25 7.39 -7.21
C PRO A 80 10.25 7.10 -6.07
N PHE A 81 9.41 8.06 -5.71
CA PHE A 81 8.43 7.89 -4.64
C PHE A 81 7.34 6.88 -5.00
N PHE A 82 6.78 6.96 -6.21
CA PHE A 82 5.78 5.98 -6.67
C PHE A 82 6.39 4.58 -6.85
N ILE A 83 7.66 4.48 -7.27
CA ILE A 83 8.39 3.21 -7.28
C ILE A 83 8.54 2.65 -5.87
N CYS A 84 8.86 3.46 -4.86
CA CYS A 84 8.93 3.00 -3.47
C CYS A 84 7.58 2.47 -2.98
N ILE A 85 6.47 3.17 -3.26
CA ILE A 85 5.12 2.70 -2.93
C ILE A 85 4.84 1.37 -3.62
N PHE A 86 5.11 1.28 -4.92
CA PHE A 86 4.89 0.06 -5.68
C PHE A 86 5.72 -1.11 -5.15
N ALA A 87 7.00 -0.90 -4.88
CA ALA A 87 7.92 -1.90 -4.35
C ALA A 87 7.48 -2.42 -2.98
N PHE A 88 7.02 -1.51 -2.11
CA PHE A 88 6.43 -1.88 -0.83
C PHE A 88 5.18 -2.76 -1.03
N GLN A 89 4.21 -2.29 -1.82
CA GLN A 89 2.93 -2.98 -2.00
C GLN A 89 3.10 -4.36 -2.65
N ILE A 90 3.97 -4.47 -3.65
CA ILE A 90 4.22 -5.76 -4.32
C ILE A 90 4.98 -6.74 -3.41
N ALA A 91 5.97 -6.27 -2.65
CA ALA A 91 6.69 -7.13 -1.71
C ALA A 91 5.75 -7.68 -0.62
N THR A 92 4.87 -6.83 -0.08
CA THR A 92 3.87 -7.26 0.89
C THR A 92 2.84 -8.22 0.28
N SER A 93 2.36 -7.94 -0.93
CA SER A 93 1.45 -8.83 -1.65
C SER A 93 2.06 -10.22 -1.87
N ILE A 94 3.29 -10.28 -2.38
CA ILE A 94 4.02 -11.54 -2.59
C ILE A 94 4.20 -12.29 -1.27
N ASN A 95 4.51 -11.59 -0.18
CA ASN A 95 4.65 -12.21 1.13
C ASN A 95 3.34 -12.84 1.63
N PHE A 96 2.20 -12.17 1.44
CA PHE A 96 0.90 -12.78 1.77
C PHE A 96 0.58 -13.97 0.87
N TRP A 97 0.78 -13.85 -0.44
CA TRP A 97 0.59 -14.97 -1.35
C TRP A 97 1.48 -16.16 -1.05
N ARG A 98 2.72 -15.94 -0.56
CA ARG A 98 3.58 -17.02 -0.07
C ARG A 98 2.85 -17.85 0.98
N TYR A 99 2.31 -17.21 2.02
CA TYR A 99 1.59 -17.90 3.09
C TYR A 99 0.34 -18.63 2.58
N VAL A 100 -0.40 -18.04 1.64
CA VAL A 100 -1.57 -18.66 1.01
C VAL A 100 -1.20 -19.90 0.20
N VAL A 101 -0.19 -19.80 -0.66
CA VAL A 101 0.23 -20.90 -1.56
C VAL A 101 0.87 -22.05 -0.77
N THR A 102 1.58 -21.74 0.32
CA THR A 102 2.22 -22.77 1.16
C THR A 102 1.32 -23.32 2.25
N ASP A 103 0.07 -22.85 2.35
CA ASP A 103 -0.88 -23.20 3.42
C ASP A 103 -0.24 -23.13 4.83
N SER A 104 0.43 -22.01 5.11
CA SER A 104 1.22 -21.82 6.33
C SER A 104 0.79 -20.56 7.07
N PRO A 105 -0.39 -20.55 7.70
CA PRO A 105 -0.96 -19.32 8.27
C PRO A 105 -0.34 -18.91 9.63
N GLY A 106 0.46 -19.78 10.26
CA GLY A 106 1.03 -19.51 11.59
C GLY A 106 -0.08 -19.40 12.64
N GLU A 107 -0.10 -18.27 13.37
CA GLU A 107 -1.11 -17.97 14.39
C GLU A 107 -2.34 -17.22 13.84
N THR A 108 -2.30 -16.81 12.56
CA THR A 108 -3.39 -16.09 11.89
C THR A 108 -4.36 -17.05 11.19
N ASP A 109 -5.51 -16.55 10.75
CA ASP A 109 -6.42 -17.26 9.85
C ASP A 109 -6.04 -17.10 8.36
N ILE A 110 -6.07 -18.20 7.61
CA ILE A 110 -5.72 -18.21 6.17
C ILE A 110 -6.63 -17.32 5.32
N ASN A 111 -7.90 -17.12 5.71
CA ASN A 111 -8.80 -16.22 4.99
C ASN A 111 -8.41 -14.76 5.22
N THR A 112 -7.99 -14.40 6.44
CA THR A 112 -7.47 -13.05 6.72
C THR A 112 -6.22 -12.75 5.90
N ILE A 113 -5.28 -13.70 5.80
CA ILE A 113 -4.09 -13.58 4.95
C ILE A 113 -4.49 -13.42 3.49
N SER A 114 -5.43 -14.25 3.01
CA SER A 114 -5.92 -14.21 1.64
C SER A 114 -6.59 -12.89 1.28
N ASN A 115 -7.41 -12.35 2.18
CA ASN A 115 -8.05 -11.04 2.01
C ASN A 115 -7.00 -9.93 1.89
N ASN A 116 -5.99 -9.92 2.76
CA ASN A 116 -4.89 -8.97 2.66
C ASN A 116 -4.10 -9.15 1.35
N ALA A 117 -3.84 -10.39 0.92
CA ALA A 117 -3.17 -10.67 -0.36
C ALA A 117 -3.92 -10.06 -1.55
N ILE A 118 -5.25 -10.21 -1.58
CA ILE A 118 -6.12 -9.65 -2.63
C ILE A 118 -6.09 -8.12 -2.59
N ILE A 119 -6.30 -7.50 -1.43
CA ILE A 119 -6.30 -6.04 -1.28
C ILE A 119 -4.96 -5.45 -1.75
N PHE A 120 -3.85 -6.01 -1.28
CA PHE A 120 -2.52 -5.55 -1.69
C PHE A 120 -2.26 -5.78 -3.18
N SER A 121 -2.74 -6.87 -3.77
CA SER A 121 -2.63 -7.12 -5.21
C SER A 121 -3.39 -6.08 -6.04
N ILE A 122 -4.61 -5.74 -5.64
CA ILE A 122 -5.45 -4.75 -6.32
C ILE A 122 -4.79 -3.37 -6.28
N ILE A 123 -4.38 -2.90 -5.10
CA ILE A 123 -3.77 -1.56 -4.98
C ILE A 123 -2.42 -1.50 -5.72
N THR A 124 -1.60 -2.56 -5.64
CA THR A 124 -0.35 -2.68 -6.41
C THR A 124 -0.60 -2.55 -7.91
N THR A 125 -1.65 -3.18 -8.42
CA THR A 125 -2.01 -3.13 -9.85
C THR A 125 -2.37 -1.71 -10.27
N PHE A 126 -3.13 -0.97 -9.45
CA PHE A 126 -3.42 0.44 -9.74
C PHE A 126 -2.17 1.31 -9.71
N THR A 127 -1.29 1.11 -8.74
CA THR A 127 -0.01 1.83 -8.67
C THR A 127 0.87 1.53 -9.90
N LEU A 128 0.89 0.28 -10.37
CA LEU A 128 1.60 -0.08 -11.59
C LEU A 128 1.04 0.63 -12.83
N ILE A 129 -0.29 0.70 -12.95
CA ILE A 129 -0.96 1.43 -14.04
C ILE A 129 -0.54 2.91 -14.02
N LEU A 130 -0.51 3.53 -12.83
CA LEU A 130 -0.07 4.92 -12.67
C LEU A 130 1.38 5.12 -13.14
N ILE A 131 2.29 4.22 -12.74
CA ILE A 131 3.70 4.27 -13.13
C ILE A 131 3.84 4.09 -14.64
N ILE A 132 3.27 3.03 -15.23
CA ILE A 132 3.41 2.73 -16.66
C ILE A 132 2.89 3.89 -17.52
N LYS A 133 1.72 4.44 -17.14
CA LYS A 133 1.10 5.55 -17.89
C LYS A 133 1.93 6.83 -17.85
N ASN A 134 2.70 7.04 -16.78
CA ASN A 134 3.38 8.30 -16.52
C ASN A 134 4.90 8.17 -16.40
N PHE A 135 5.50 7.03 -16.77
CA PHE A 135 6.92 6.70 -16.54
C PHE A 135 7.92 7.77 -16.99
N ARG A 136 7.60 8.54 -18.03
CA ARG A 136 8.45 9.63 -18.57
C ARG A 136 8.18 11.00 -17.94
N LYS A 137 7.16 11.12 -17.10
CA LYS A 137 6.61 12.38 -16.57
C LYS A 137 6.70 12.44 -15.06
N ILE A 138 6.40 11.33 -14.38
CA ILE A 138 6.75 11.16 -12.98
C ILE A 138 8.28 11.10 -12.91
#